data_AF-A0A382C6P9-F1
#
_entry.id   AF-A0A382C6P9-F1
#
_cell.length_a   1.000
_cell.length_b   1.000
_cell.length_c   1.000
_cell.angle_alpha   90.00
_cell.angle_beta   90.00
_cell.angle_gamma   90.00
#
_symmetry.space_group_name_H-M   'P 1'
#
loop_
_entity.id
_entity.type
_entity.pdbx_description
1 polymer ?
#
loop_
_entity_poly.entity_id
_entity_poly.type
_entity_poly.pdbx_seq_one_letter_code
_entity_poly.pdbx_strand_id
1 'polypeptide(L)'
;MVLLCGLCRQDLPEFCRTAEKTGQTYPGFCNQYCFLAFGMGIREKVPLTNYVDQPKMNGHMIWPYINISCGWCTENKIELKHKRTTSANRVFCSRSCYSDLCNTGGRRAFARFIILRHLSLHPNKQFTALQIQKFLKPYGTTTGGSLSSGSIGSMLKVYVARGTIKAIGDSWSTKEYQIASSVVNSPTPIGKYV
;
A
#
# COMPACT_ATOMS: atom_id res chain seq x y z
N MET A 1 17.49 -6.60 -18.12
CA MET A 1 17.86 -5.33 -17.45
C MET A 1 17.27 -5.37 -16.05
N VAL A 2 18.10 -5.32 -15.02
CA VAL A 2 17.64 -5.40 -13.62
C VAL A 2 17.15 -4.02 -13.20
N LEU A 3 15.88 -3.91 -12.80
CA LEU A 3 15.35 -2.67 -12.24
C LEU A 3 15.76 -2.59 -10.77
N LEU A 4 16.37 -1.47 -10.37
CA LEU A 4 16.84 -1.25 -9.01
C LEU A 4 15.85 -0.38 -8.22
N CYS A 5 15.79 -0.59 -6.91
CA CYS A 5 14.99 0.22 -6.00
C CYS A 5 15.51 1.66 -5.95
N GLY A 6 14.61 2.63 -6.14
CA GLY A 6 14.93 4.06 -6.10
C GLY A 6 15.52 4.56 -4.77
N LEU A 7 15.28 3.85 -3.67
CA LEU A 7 15.86 4.18 -2.36
C LEU A 7 17.17 3.43 -2.08
N CYS A 8 17.13 2.10 -2.03
CA CYS A 8 18.22 1.28 -1.50
C CYS A 8 19.09 0.61 -2.57
N ARG A 9 18.78 0.81 -3.86
CA ARG A 9 19.47 0.20 -5.03
C ARG A 9 19.49 -1.33 -5.04
N GLN A 10 18.67 -2.00 -4.22
CA GLN A 10 18.46 -3.45 -4.31
C GLN A 10 17.62 -3.79 -5.54
N ASP A 11 17.77 -5.00 -6.05
CA ASP A 11 16.94 -5.53 -7.13
C ASP A 11 15.47 -5.47 -6.75
N LEU A 12 14.65 -4.97 -7.67
CA LEU A 12 13.21 -4.99 -7.48
C LEU A 12 12.72 -6.45 -7.51
N PRO A 13 11.84 -6.85 -6.57
CA PRO A 13 11.29 -8.20 -6.59
C PRO A 13 10.50 -8.40 -7.90
N GLU A 14 10.82 -9.45 -8.66
CA GLU A 14 10.08 -9.81 -9.88
C GLU A 14 8.58 -9.99 -9.60
N PHE A 15 8.26 -10.48 -8.40
CA PHE A 15 6.92 -10.57 -7.87
C PHE A 15 6.93 -10.20 -6.39
N CYS A 16 6.06 -9.29 -5.95
CA CYS A 16 5.74 -9.09 -4.51
C CYS A 16 4.90 -10.28 -3.99
N ARG A 17 5.41 -11.51 -4.14
CA ARG A 17 4.80 -12.78 -3.71
C ARG A 17 5.25 -13.21 -2.31
N THR A 18 6.06 -12.41 -1.61
CA THR A 18 6.56 -12.83 -0.31
C THR A 18 5.40 -13.09 0.65
N ALA A 19 5.49 -14.22 1.34
CA ALA A 19 4.41 -14.99 1.96
C ALA A 19 3.58 -14.25 3.04
N GLU A 20 3.91 -13.01 3.35
CA GLU A 20 3.19 -12.18 4.29
C GLU A 20 2.18 -11.32 3.56
N LYS A 21 1.00 -11.92 3.38
CA LYS A 21 -0.27 -11.42 2.81
C LYS A 21 -0.71 -10.02 3.27
N THR A 22 0.08 -8.97 3.06
CA THR A 22 -0.23 -7.63 3.56
C THR A 22 0.24 -6.50 2.65
N GLY A 23 1.26 -6.68 1.81
CA GLY A 23 1.86 -5.59 1.03
C GLY A 23 1.35 -5.44 -0.40
N GLN A 24 1.06 -4.20 -0.80
CA GLN A 24 0.88 -3.82 -2.20
C GLN A 24 2.22 -3.82 -2.98
N THR A 25 2.20 -3.86 -4.31
CA THR A 25 3.37 -3.58 -5.15
C THR A 25 3.67 -2.08 -5.10
N TYR A 26 4.93 -1.72 -4.90
CA TYR A 26 5.37 -0.34 -4.90
C TYR A 26 6.24 -0.11 -6.14
N PRO A 27 5.69 0.43 -7.26
CA PRO A 27 6.46 0.60 -8.49
C PRO A 27 7.74 1.41 -8.23
N GLY A 28 8.90 0.86 -8.63
CA GLY A 28 10.22 1.48 -8.40
C GLY A 28 10.82 1.26 -7.01
N PHE A 29 10.14 0.54 -6.11
CA PHE A 29 10.61 0.28 -4.74
C PHE A 29 10.47 -1.18 -4.34
N CYS A 30 11.44 -1.70 -3.57
CA CYS A 30 11.44 -3.11 -3.17
C CYS A 30 10.42 -3.44 -2.07
N ASN A 31 9.98 -2.45 -1.30
CA ASN A 31 8.99 -2.60 -0.23
C ASN A 31 8.34 -1.25 0.15
N GLN A 32 7.31 -1.32 1.01
CA GLN A 32 6.56 -0.17 1.51
C GLN A 32 7.46 0.81 2.25
N TYR A 33 8.36 0.29 3.09
CA TYR A 33 9.33 1.11 3.80
C TYR A 33 10.10 1.98 2.81
N CYS A 34 10.63 1.40 1.73
CA CYS A 34 11.42 2.14 0.75
C CYS A 34 10.60 3.20 0.00
N PHE A 35 9.35 2.89 -0.32
CA PHE A 35 8.42 3.83 -0.95
C PHE A 35 8.13 5.03 -0.03
N LEU A 36 7.80 4.78 1.24
CA LEU A 36 7.49 5.83 2.21
C LEU A 36 8.73 6.63 2.60
N ALA A 37 9.86 5.97 2.84
CA ALA A 37 11.12 6.62 3.18
C ALA A 37 11.59 7.57 2.08
N PHE A 38 11.39 7.20 0.81
CA PHE A 38 11.66 8.08 -0.33
C PHE A 38 10.73 9.29 -0.33
N GLY A 39 9.42 9.10 -0.18
CA GLY A 39 8.45 10.20 -0.11
C GLY A 39 8.66 11.15 1.08
N MET A 40 9.21 10.65 2.18
CA MET A 40 9.55 11.44 3.38
C MET A 40 10.91 12.17 3.26
N GLY A 41 11.71 11.90 2.22
CA GLY A 41 13.05 12.45 2.04
C GLY A 41 14.08 11.90 3.02
N ILE A 42 13.89 10.70 3.57
CA ILE A 42 14.77 10.14 4.63
C ILE A 42 16.20 9.98 4.13
N ARG A 43 16.40 9.62 2.86
CA ARG A 43 17.75 9.48 2.28
C ARG A 43 18.54 10.78 2.27
N GLU A 44 17.85 11.91 2.12
CA GLU A 44 18.44 13.25 2.09
C GLU A 44 18.59 13.83 3.50
N LYS A 45 17.70 13.45 4.42
CA LYS A 45 17.63 13.92 5.81
C LYS A 45 18.48 13.14 6.81
N VAL A 46 18.83 11.89 6.52
CA VAL A 46 19.77 11.13 7.34
C VAL A 46 21.16 11.50 6.85
N PRO A 47 21.90 12.40 7.54
CA PRO A 47 23.32 12.51 7.28
C PRO A 47 23.89 11.11 7.49
N LEU A 48 24.65 10.62 6.51
CA LEU A 48 25.36 9.33 6.56
C LEU A 48 26.29 9.21 7.78
N THR A 49 26.44 10.31 8.51
CA THR A 49 27.08 10.48 9.79
C THR A 49 26.00 10.61 10.88
N ASN A 50 25.62 9.54 11.54
CA ASN A 50 25.38 9.60 12.98
C ASN A 50 25.62 8.23 13.61
N TYR A 51 26.68 8.25 14.41
CA TYR A 51 27.25 7.21 15.23
C TYR A 51 26.31 6.90 16.40
N VAL A 52 26.27 5.63 16.79
CA VAL A 52 25.74 5.22 18.09
C VAL A 52 26.94 5.08 19.01
N ASP A 53 26.86 5.55 20.26
CA ASP A 53 27.91 5.34 21.29
C ASP A 53 28.17 3.87 21.63
N GLN A 54 27.47 2.93 20.96
CA GLN A 54 27.73 1.51 21.06
C GLN A 54 28.93 1.11 20.18
N PRO A 55 30.01 0.57 20.76
CA PRO A 55 31.23 0.22 20.02
C PRO A 55 30.99 -0.75 18.84
N LYS A 56 29.92 -1.55 18.90
CA LYS A 56 29.55 -2.53 17.87
C LYS A 56 28.79 -1.94 16.66
N MET A 57 28.25 -0.72 16.79
CA MET A 57 27.42 -0.09 15.74
C MET A 57 28.02 1.22 15.21
N ASN A 58 29.21 1.60 15.68
CA ASN A 58 29.94 2.75 15.21
C ASN A 58 30.24 2.63 13.70
N GLY A 59 29.85 3.63 12.91
CA GLY A 59 30.10 3.66 11.45
C GLY A 59 29.09 2.92 10.56
N HIS A 60 28.04 2.31 11.12
CA HIS A 60 26.97 1.68 10.32
C HIS A 60 25.80 2.63 10.04
N MET A 61 25.33 2.64 8.79
CA MET A 61 24.12 3.38 8.40
C MET A 61 22.87 2.76 9.05
N ILE A 62 22.24 3.49 9.97
CA ILE A 62 20.99 3.08 10.60
C ILE A 62 19.82 3.75 9.87
N TRP A 63 18.94 2.92 9.34
CA TRP A 63 17.69 3.37 8.75
C TRP A 63 16.66 3.59 9.86
N PRO A 64 16.01 4.76 9.94
CA PRO A 64 15.03 5.04 10.98
C PRO A 64 13.81 4.13 10.84
N TYR A 65 13.09 3.92 11.93
CA TYR A 65 11.81 3.23 11.86
C TYR A 65 10.71 4.17 11.36
N ILE A 66 9.79 3.66 10.54
CA ILE A 66 8.66 4.43 10.03
C ILE A 66 7.39 3.90 10.68
N ASN A 67 6.73 4.74 11.46
CA ASN A 67 5.44 4.42 12.05
C ASN A 67 4.32 4.79 11.08
N ILE A 68 3.49 3.82 10.73
CA ILE A 68 2.28 4.02 9.91
C ILE A 68 1.04 3.62 10.72
N SER A 69 -0.12 4.15 10.35
CA SER A 69 -1.39 3.66 10.88
C SER A 69 -1.68 2.26 10.36
N CYS A 70 -2.32 1.42 11.19
CA CYS A 70 -2.84 0.15 10.73
C CYS A 70 -3.91 0.37 9.65
N GLY A 71 -3.93 -0.49 8.62
CA GLY A 71 -4.92 -0.42 7.54
C GLY A 71 -6.36 -0.73 7.98
N TRP A 72 -6.59 -1.23 9.20
CA TRP A 72 -7.93 -1.60 9.70
C TRP A 72 -8.22 -1.11 11.12
N CYS A 73 -7.28 -1.27 12.06
CA CYS A 73 -7.44 -0.78 13.44
C CYS A 73 -7.16 0.73 13.54
N THR A 74 -7.98 1.47 14.28
CA THR A 74 -7.88 2.93 14.43
C THR A 74 -6.73 3.34 15.36
N GLU A 75 -6.51 2.58 16.44
CA GLU A 75 -5.59 2.97 17.52
C GLU A 75 -4.18 2.40 17.36
N ASN A 76 -4.02 1.37 16.53
CA ASN A 76 -2.76 0.65 16.41
C ASN A 76 -1.86 1.24 15.32
N LYS A 77 -0.61 1.48 15.68
CA LYS A 77 0.46 1.84 14.75
C LYS A 77 1.30 0.61 14.38
N ILE A 78 1.89 0.64 13.20
CA ILE A 78 2.78 -0.38 12.68
C ILE A 78 4.14 0.25 12.48
N GLU A 79 5.16 -0.37 13.07
CA GLU A 79 6.54 0.01 12.87
C GLU A 79 7.13 -0.73 11.66
N LEU A 80 7.44 0.01 10.61
CA LEU A 80 8.16 -0.49 9.44
C LEU A 80 9.67 -0.38 9.68
N LYS A 81 10.40 -1.45 9.35
CA LYS A 81 11.87 -1.51 9.45
C LYS A 81 12.49 -1.81 8.10
N HIS A 82 13.57 -1.12 7.78
CA HIS A 82 14.39 -1.42 6.60
C HIS A 82 15.04 -2.82 6.73
N LYS A 83 15.24 -3.53 5.60
CA LYS A 83 15.90 -4.85 5.48
C LYS A 83 15.29 -6.05 6.24
N ARG A 84 14.30 -5.87 7.11
CA ARG A 84 13.50 -7.01 7.64
C ARG A 84 12.31 -7.24 6.73
N THR A 85 12.39 -8.27 5.89
CA THR A 85 11.41 -8.62 4.84
C THR A 85 9.97 -8.62 5.31
N THR A 86 9.74 -9.02 6.56
CA THR A 86 8.41 -9.16 7.16
C THR A 86 7.82 -7.80 7.60
N SER A 87 8.58 -7.03 8.38
CA SER A 87 8.14 -5.72 8.87
C SER A 87 8.16 -4.61 7.82
N ALA A 88 8.93 -4.75 6.73
CA ALA A 88 9.10 -3.69 5.73
C ALA A 88 7.87 -3.46 4.83
N ASN A 89 6.92 -4.43 4.80
CA ASN A 89 5.73 -4.42 3.93
C ASN A 89 4.42 -4.54 4.71
N ARG A 90 4.47 -4.42 6.04
CA ARG A 90 3.35 -4.72 6.92
C ARG A 90 2.27 -3.64 6.81
N VAL A 91 1.02 -4.08 6.68
CA VAL A 91 -0.14 -3.18 6.56
C VAL A 91 -1.16 -3.38 7.69
N PHE A 92 -1.14 -4.53 8.36
CA PHE A 92 -2.00 -4.84 9.50
C PHE A 92 -1.17 -5.00 10.77
N CYS A 93 -1.69 -4.51 11.90
CA CYS A 93 -1.00 -4.57 13.19
C CYS A 93 -0.94 -5.99 13.78
N SER A 94 -1.66 -6.96 13.20
CA SER A 94 -1.62 -8.37 13.59
C SER A 94 -2.27 -9.25 12.49
N ARG A 95 -2.12 -10.56 12.61
CA ARG A 95 -2.84 -11.52 11.76
C ARG A 95 -4.35 -11.54 12.08
N SER A 96 -4.73 -11.33 13.35
CA SER A 96 -6.13 -11.21 13.75
C SER A 96 -6.80 -10.02 13.08
N CYS A 97 -6.12 -8.87 13.03
CA CYS A 97 -6.59 -7.66 12.36
C CYS A 97 -6.90 -7.89 10.87
N TYR A 98 -6.04 -8.65 10.16
CA TYR A 98 -6.31 -9.08 8.79
C TYR A 98 -7.50 -10.03 8.71
N SER A 99 -7.58 -11.01 9.62
CA SER A 99 -8.70 -11.95 9.67
C SER A 99 -10.04 -11.22 9.88
N ASP A 100 -10.06 -10.22 10.76
CA ASP A 100 -11.24 -9.41 11.04
C ASP A 100 -11.71 -8.68 9.78
N LEU A 101 -10.80 -8.02 9.05
CA LEU A 101 -11.11 -7.40 7.75
C LEU A 101 -11.74 -8.44 6.80
N CYS A 102 -11.18 -9.64 6.70
CA CYS A 102 -11.69 -10.68 5.83
C CYS A 102 -13.06 -11.21 6.25
N ASN A 103 -13.31 -11.31 7.56
CA ASN A 103 -14.54 -11.83 8.12
C ASN A 103 -15.68 -10.80 8.07
N THR A 104 -15.43 -9.56 8.48
CA THR A 104 -16.46 -8.51 8.55
C THR A 104 -16.63 -7.75 7.25
N GLY A 105 -15.54 -7.61 6.46
CA GLY A 105 -15.58 -6.85 5.21
C GLY A 105 -16.37 -7.55 4.10
N GLY A 106 -16.71 -8.84 4.24
CA GLY A 106 -17.51 -9.60 3.28
C GLY A 106 -16.73 -10.07 2.05
N ARG A 107 -17.45 -10.48 0.99
CA ARG A 107 -16.85 -11.12 -0.19
C ARG A 107 -15.79 -10.23 -0.85
N ARG A 108 -14.57 -10.75 -1.02
CA ARG A 108 -13.43 -10.01 -1.62
C ARG A 108 -13.03 -8.74 -0.84
N ALA A 109 -13.21 -8.72 0.49
CA ALA A 109 -12.79 -7.62 1.35
C ALA A 109 -11.33 -7.20 1.11
N PHE A 110 -10.43 -8.16 0.98
CA PHE A 110 -9.01 -7.86 0.74
C PHE A 110 -8.73 -7.22 -0.62
N ALA A 111 -9.46 -7.62 -1.68
CA ALA A 111 -9.32 -6.97 -2.98
C ALA A 111 -9.79 -5.52 -2.94
N ARG A 112 -10.95 -5.30 -2.31
CA ARG A 112 -11.50 -3.97 -2.03
C ARG A 112 -10.51 -3.11 -1.24
N PHE A 113 -9.93 -3.67 -0.19
CA PHE A 113 -8.89 -3.03 0.60
C PHE A 113 -7.68 -2.60 -0.25
N ILE A 114 -7.13 -3.50 -1.07
CA ILE A 114 -5.97 -3.17 -1.93
C ILE A 114 -6.31 -2.03 -2.90
N ILE A 115 -7.51 -2.04 -3.49
CA ILE A 115 -7.94 -0.97 -4.40
C ILE A 115 -7.95 0.37 -3.67
N LEU A 116 -8.68 0.47 -2.57
CA LEU A 116 -8.81 1.71 -1.80
C LEU A 116 -7.45 2.19 -1.30
N ARG A 117 -6.62 1.26 -0.83
CA ARG A 117 -5.26 1.56 -0.39
C ARG A 117 -4.39 2.10 -1.53
N HIS A 118 -4.45 1.52 -2.73
CA HIS A 118 -3.68 2.03 -3.87
C HIS A 118 -4.03 3.48 -4.19
N LEU A 119 -5.34 3.77 -4.24
CA LEU A 119 -5.82 5.10 -4.54
C LEU A 119 -5.41 6.09 -3.44
N SER A 120 -5.42 5.66 -2.16
CA SER A 120 -4.96 6.48 -1.03
C SER A 120 -3.47 6.81 -1.07
N LEU A 121 -2.63 5.91 -1.60
CA LEU A 121 -1.18 6.16 -1.77
C LEU A 121 -0.86 7.10 -2.93
N HIS A 122 -1.81 7.27 -3.85
CA HIS A 122 -1.68 8.13 -5.01
C HIS A 122 -2.86 9.09 -5.11
N PRO A 123 -3.06 9.98 -4.11
CA PRO A 123 -4.27 10.76 -3.98
C PRO A 123 -4.49 11.73 -5.15
N ASN A 124 -3.42 12.11 -5.85
CA ASN A 124 -3.44 13.03 -6.99
C ASN A 124 -3.49 12.33 -8.36
N LYS A 125 -3.46 10.99 -8.40
CA LYS A 125 -3.50 10.23 -9.66
C LYS A 125 -4.89 9.65 -9.89
N GLN A 126 -5.26 9.62 -11.17
CA GLN A 126 -6.49 9.02 -11.64
C GLN A 126 -6.18 7.67 -12.28
N PHE A 127 -7.04 6.68 -12.05
CA PHE A 127 -6.86 5.34 -12.56
C PHE A 127 -8.12 4.83 -13.22
N THR A 128 -7.97 4.25 -14.41
CA THR A 128 -9.01 3.44 -15.05
C THR A 128 -9.16 2.09 -14.35
N ALA A 129 -10.33 1.46 -14.48
CA ALA A 129 -10.55 0.12 -13.96
C ALA A 129 -9.58 -0.93 -14.54
N LEU A 130 -9.11 -0.73 -15.78
CA LEU A 130 -8.11 -1.58 -16.43
C LEU A 130 -6.73 -1.44 -15.79
N GLN A 131 -6.30 -0.22 -15.47
CA GLN A 131 -5.06 0.00 -14.72
C GLN A 131 -5.16 -0.61 -13.32
N ILE A 132 -6.33 -0.52 -12.68
CA ILE A 132 -6.58 -1.14 -11.37
C ILE A 132 -6.45 -2.66 -11.43
N GLN A 133 -7.01 -3.27 -12.48
CA GLN A 133 -6.87 -4.69 -12.73
C GLN A 133 -5.40 -5.11 -12.85
N LYS A 134 -4.58 -4.35 -13.58
CA LYS A 134 -3.17 -4.68 -13.83
C LYS A 134 -2.38 -4.78 -12.53
N PHE A 135 -2.58 -3.88 -11.56
CA PHE A 135 -1.88 -3.96 -10.28
C PHE A 135 -2.46 -4.99 -9.31
N LEU A 136 -3.71 -5.41 -9.48
CA LEU A 136 -4.31 -6.49 -8.70
C LEU A 136 -3.90 -7.89 -9.18
N LYS A 137 -3.51 -8.04 -10.45
CA LYS A 137 -3.15 -9.32 -11.07
C LYS A 137 -2.14 -10.15 -10.25
N PRO A 138 -1.07 -9.58 -9.65
CA PRO A 138 -0.14 -10.33 -8.81
C PRO A 138 -0.78 -10.97 -7.56
N TYR A 139 -1.93 -10.47 -7.11
CA TYR A 139 -2.63 -10.91 -5.89
C TYR A 139 -3.68 -11.99 -6.13
N GLY A 140 -3.88 -12.45 -7.38
CA GLY A 140 -5.05 -13.20 -7.83
C GLY A 140 -5.57 -14.30 -6.89
N THR A 141 -4.71 -15.12 -6.30
CA THR A 141 -5.12 -16.16 -5.34
C THR A 141 -5.59 -15.59 -4.01
N THR A 142 -4.95 -14.52 -3.53
CA THR A 142 -5.24 -13.87 -2.24
C THR A 142 -6.45 -12.94 -2.32
N THR A 143 -6.80 -12.47 -3.52
CA THR A 143 -8.00 -11.66 -3.78
C THR A 143 -9.26 -12.48 -4.07
N GLY A 144 -9.19 -13.81 -4.01
CA GLY A 144 -10.33 -14.70 -4.31
C GLY A 144 -10.62 -14.82 -5.80
N GLY A 145 -9.57 -14.88 -6.63
CA GLY A 145 -9.61 -15.05 -8.08
C GLY A 145 -9.17 -13.81 -8.87
N SER A 146 -9.05 -13.99 -10.19
CA SER A 146 -8.82 -12.89 -11.13
C SER A 146 -10.06 -12.00 -11.21
N LEU A 147 -9.88 -10.70 -11.04
CA LEU A 147 -10.95 -9.72 -11.20
C LEU A 147 -10.90 -9.15 -12.62
N SER A 148 -12.03 -9.14 -13.32
CA SER A 148 -12.15 -8.41 -14.58
C SER A 148 -12.23 -6.90 -14.34
N SER A 149 -11.79 -6.10 -15.30
CA SER A 149 -11.97 -4.64 -15.29
C SER A 149 -13.43 -4.23 -15.07
N GLY A 150 -14.39 -4.96 -15.67
CA GLY A 150 -15.83 -4.74 -15.46
C GLY A 150 -16.30 -5.03 -14.02
N SER A 151 -15.78 -6.09 -13.39
CA SER A 151 -16.06 -6.38 -11.97
C SER A 151 -15.53 -5.26 -11.06
N ILE A 152 -14.32 -4.78 -11.36
CA ILE A 152 -13.69 -3.68 -10.64
C ILE A 152 -14.50 -2.40 -10.81
N GLY A 153 -14.89 -2.05 -12.04
CA GLY A 153 -15.74 -0.88 -12.30
C GLY A 153 -17.06 -0.94 -11.53
N SER A 154 -17.68 -2.11 -11.44
CA SER A 154 -18.90 -2.30 -10.64
C SER A 154 -18.68 -2.09 -9.14
N MET A 155 -17.54 -2.54 -8.59
CA MET A 155 -17.17 -2.25 -7.20
C MET A 155 -16.93 -0.75 -6.98
N LEU A 156 -16.25 -0.09 -7.91
CA LEU A 156 -15.93 1.34 -7.81
C LEU A 156 -17.18 2.23 -7.83
N LYS A 157 -18.22 1.85 -8.57
CA LYS A 157 -19.52 2.57 -8.53
C LYS A 157 -20.10 2.66 -7.12
N VAL A 158 -19.99 1.59 -6.34
CA VAL A 158 -20.46 1.58 -4.93
C VAL A 158 -19.68 2.59 -4.09
N TYR A 159 -18.36 2.66 -4.28
CA TYR A 159 -17.52 3.64 -3.58
C TYR A 159 -17.71 5.07 -4.03
N VAL A 160 -18.07 5.27 -5.30
CA VAL A 160 -18.48 6.58 -5.81
C VAL A 160 -19.78 7.02 -5.15
N ALA A 161 -20.78 6.14 -5.07
CA ALA A 161 -22.05 6.43 -4.38
C ALA A 161 -21.85 6.72 -2.87
N ARG A 162 -20.87 6.08 -2.23
CA ARG A 162 -20.48 6.34 -0.82
C ARG A 162 -19.61 7.60 -0.64
N GLY A 163 -19.26 8.30 -1.71
CA GLY A 163 -18.35 9.46 -1.66
C GLY A 163 -16.91 9.12 -1.27
N THR A 164 -16.52 7.84 -1.27
CA THR A 164 -15.16 7.38 -0.94
C THR A 164 -14.21 7.62 -2.11
N ILE A 165 -14.72 7.50 -3.34
CA ILE A 165 -13.98 7.67 -4.59
C ILE A 165 -14.71 8.70 -5.44
N LYS A 166 -13.96 9.54 -6.16
CA LYS A 166 -14.47 10.41 -7.22
C LYS A 166 -14.34 9.69 -8.57
N ALA A 167 -15.40 9.76 -9.36
CA ALA A 167 -15.39 9.35 -10.76
C ALA A 167 -15.22 10.59 -11.65
N ILE A 168 -14.36 10.50 -12.65
CA ILE A 168 -14.03 11.59 -13.55
C ILE A 168 -14.23 11.08 -14.99
N GLY A 169 -14.88 11.90 -15.81
CA GLY A 169 -15.26 11.58 -17.17
C GLY A 169 -16.66 10.97 -17.31
N ASP A 170 -17.27 11.24 -18.47
CA ASP A 170 -18.68 10.92 -18.74
C ASP A 170 -18.87 9.56 -19.41
N SER A 171 -17.81 9.02 -20.02
CA SER A 171 -17.85 7.72 -20.69
C SER A 171 -17.76 6.56 -19.70
N TRP A 172 -18.51 5.49 -19.98
CA TRP A 172 -18.48 4.25 -19.20
C TRP A 172 -17.18 3.45 -19.38
N SER A 173 -16.50 3.61 -20.52
CA SER A 173 -15.31 2.82 -20.89
C SER A 173 -13.99 3.47 -20.51
N THR A 174 -13.96 4.80 -20.38
CA THR A 174 -12.76 5.58 -20.03
C THR A 174 -12.87 6.27 -18.67
N LYS A 175 -13.88 5.91 -17.87
CA LYS A 175 -14.08 6.47 -16.52
C LYS A 175 -12.83 6.26 -15.66
N GLU A 176 -12.35 7.36 -15.11
CA GLU A 176 -11.21 7.36 -14.21
C GLU A 176 -11.67 7.57 -12.77
N TYR A 177 -10.91 6.99 -11.84
CA TYR A 177 -11.24 6.93 -10.43
C TYR A 177 -10.09 7.47 -9.59
N GLN A 178 -10.43 8.28 -8.61
CA GLN A 178 -9.50 8.92 -7.68
C GLN A 178 -10.06 8.83 -6.26
N ILE A 179 -9.24 8.62 -5.24
CA ILE A 179 -9.71 8.66 -3.86
C ILE A 179 -10.24 10.07 -3.50
N ALA A 180 -11.30 10.16 -2.70
CA ALA A 180 -11.77 11.45 -2.22
C ALA A 180 -10.79 12.04 -1.17
N SER A 181 -10.57 13.35 -1.22
CA SER A 181 -9.71 14.07 -0.26
C SER A 181 -10.20 13.92 1.19
N SER A 182 -11.52 13.82 1.40
CA SER A 182 -12.13 13.54 2.70
C SER A 182 -11.69 12.21 3.31
N VAL A 183 -11.40 11.20 2.48
CA VAL A 183 -10.92 9.89 2.93
C VAL A 183 -9.43 9.93 3.22
N VAL A 184 -8.64 10.60 2.39
CA VAL A 184 -7.19 10.73 2.56
C VAL A 184 -6.82 11.47 3.85
N ASN A 185 -7.59 12.51 4.17
CA ASN A 185 -7.38 13.32 5.36
C ASN A 185 -8.11 12.79 6.60
N SER A 186 -8.82 11.66 6.47
CA SER A 186 -9.58 11.06 7.56
C SER A 186 -8.64 10.32 8.53
N PRO A 187 -8.88 10.39 9.85
CA PRO A 187 -8.20 9.52 10.81
C PRO A 187 -8.65 8.05 10.69
N THR A 188 -9.75 7.78 9.99
CA THR A 188 -10.31 6.44 9.82
C THR A 188 -9.42 5.58 8.92
N PRO A 189 -9.00 4.38 9.37
CA PRO A 189 -8.23 3.45 8.55
C PRO A 189 -8.92 3.12 7.22
N ILE A 190 -8.14 3.05 6.14
CA ILE A 190 -8.68 2.82 4.78
C ILE A 190 -9.52 1.54 4.68
N GLY A 191 -9.20 0.52 5.47
CA GLY A 191 -9.94 -0.73 5.51
C GLY A 191 -11.36 -0.58 6.05
N LYS A 192 -11.64 0.40 6.92
CA LYS A 192 -13.00 0.63 7.43
C LYS A 192 -13.97 1.17 6.38
N TYR A 193 -13.47 1.56 5.20
CA TYR A 193 -14.30 1.94 4.06
C TYR A 193 -14.70 0.74 3.17
N VAL A 194 -14.12 -0.45 3.38
CA VAL A 194 -14.41 -1.69 2.63
C VAL A 194 -15.81 -2.20 2.90
#